data_AF-A0A942CJ62-F1
#
_entry.id   AF-A0A942CJ62-F1
#
_cell.length_a   1.000
_cell.length_b   1.000
_cell.length_c   1.000
_cell.angle_alpha   90.00
_cell.angle_beta   90.00
_cell.angle_gamma   90.00
#
_symmetry.space_group_name_H-M   'P 1'
#
loop_
_entity.id
_entity.type
_entity.pdbx_description
1 polymer ?
#
loop_
_entity_poly.entity_id
_entity_poly.type
_entity_poly.pdbx_seq_one_letter_code
_entity_poly.pdbx_strand_id
1 'polypeptide(L)'
;MRMLVLLDQSWFRQHQRGRFSMPGGSVVRFGRRVSAMVFTALLLLPTLAFAQSPWERAASNLERTFTGPLARSLALVAIVIGGLMFMFGEGGAKRQISGIVFGGGLALFAAQFLVWLF
;
A
#
# COMPACT_ATOMS: atom_id res chain seq x y z
N MET A 1 -41.16 69.43 25.03
CA MET A 1 -41.66 68.06 24.76
C MET A 1 -40.70 67.16 23.96
N ARG A 2 -39.84 67.66 23.05
CA ARG A 2 -38.88 66.83 22.28
C ARG A 2 -37.67 66.28 23.05
N MET A 3 -37.37 66.78 24.25
CA MET A 3 -36.18 66.37 25.02
C MET A 3 -36.39 65.10 25.85
N LEU A 4 -37.62 64.82 26.29
CA LEU A 4 -37.98 63.57 27.00
C LEU A 4 -37.92 62.35 26.08
N VAL A 5 -38.17 62.52 24.78
CA VAL A 5 -38.10 61.44 23.77
C VAL A 5 -36.65 61.01 23.48
N LEU A 6 -35.66 61.89 23.66
CA LEU A 6 -34.25 61.56 23.43
C LEU A 6 -33.63 60.75 24.58
N LEU A 7 -34.12 60.91 25.81
CA LEU A 7 -33.61 60.17 26.96
C LEU A 7 -34.03 58.69 26.91
N ASP A 8 -35.25 58.41 26.46
CA ASP A 8 -35.81 57.06 26.33
C ASP A 8 -35.10 56.21 25.25
N GLN A 9 -34.83 56.82 24.09
CA GLN A 9 -34.14 56.16 22.97
C GLN A 9 -32.66 55.86 23.25
N SER A 10 -32.04 56.59 24.18
CA SER A 10 -30.63 56.37 24.56
C SER A 10 -30.46 55.17 25.49
N TRP A 11 -31.44 54.96 26.39
CA TRP A 11 -31.48 53.83 27.31
C TRP A 11 -31.69 52.50 26.56
N PHE A 12 -32.56 52.49 25.54
CA PHE A 12 -32.86 51.30 24.75
C PHE A 12 -31.67 50.79 23.93
N ARG A 13 -30.80 51.70 23.48
CA ARG A 13 -29.64 51.37 22.63
C ARG A 13 -28.49 50.72 23.40
N GLN A 14 -28.45 50.88 24.72
CA GLN A 14 -27.36 50.38 25.56
C GLN A 14 -27.57 48.91 25.97
N HIS A 15 -28.82 48.44 26.03
CA HIS A 15 -29.15 47.07 26.46
C HIS A 15 -28.92 45.99 25.39
N GLN A 16 -28.88 46.33 24.09
CA GLN A 16 -28.67 45.35 23.01
C GLN A 16 -27.19 45.07 22.67
N ARG A 17 -26.23 45.71 23.36
CA ARG A 17 -24.80 45.38 23.23
C ARG A 17 -24.34 44.25 24.15
N GLY A 18 -25.26 43.51 24.75
CA GLY A 18 -25.00 42.18 25.34
C GLY A 18 -24.81 41.13 24.25
N ARG A 19 -23.78 41.31 23.42
CA ARG A 19 -23.37 40.37 22.39
C ARG A 19 -22.92 39.09 23.07
N PHE A 20 -23.80 38.10 23.14
CA PHE A 20 -23.51 36.74 23.58
C PHE A 20 -22.47 36.10 22.66
N SER A 21 -21.20 36.41 22.88
CA SER A 21 -20.10 35.61 22.40
C SER A 21 -20.08 34.32 23.21
N MET A 22 -20.78 33.28 22.74
CA MET A 22 -20.63 31.94 23.29
C MET A 22 -19.20 31.45 23.08
N PRO A 23 -18.41 31.17 24.13
CA PRO A 23 -17.13 30.49 23.97
C PRO A 23 -17.37 28.97 23.85
N GLY A 24 -18.13 28.55 22.84
CA GLY A 24 -18.42 27.13 22.57
C GLY A 24 -17.39 26.44 21.66
N GLY A 25 -16.41 27.19 21.13
CA GLY A 25 -15.49 26.67 20.12
C GLY A 25 -14.34 25.81 20.64
N SER A 26 -14.13 25.72 21.96
CA SER A 26 -12.96 25.04 22.54
C SER A 26 -13.12 23.52 22.53
N VAL A 27 -14.32 23.03 22.90
CA VAL A 27 -14.62 21.60 23.03
C VAL A 27 -14.66 20.91 21.66
N VAL A 28 -15.27 21.58 20.66
CA VAL A 28 -15.34 21.06 19.28
C VAL A 28 -13.95 20.99 18.63
N ARG A 29 -13.08 21.98 18.92
CA ARG A 29 -11.69 21.97 18.45
C ARG A 29 -10.85 20.88 19.12
N PHE A 30 -11.12 20.56 20.39
CA PHE A 30 -10.44 19.49 21.11
C PHE A 30 -10.86 18.10 20.61
N GLY A 31 -12.16 17.86 20.47
CA GLY A 31 -12.69 16.61 19.89
C GLY A 31 -12.19 16.35 18.46
N ARG A 32 -12.11 17.39 17.63
CA ARG A 32 -11.56 17.28 16.26
C ARG A 32 -10.06 16.97 16.24
N ARG A 33 -9.27 17.48 17.19
CA ARG A 33 -7.84 17.17 17.31
C ARG A 33 -7.60 15.75 17.80
N VAL A 34 -8.38 15.29 18.78
CA VAL A 34 -8.31 13.91 19.27
C VAL A 34 -8.74 12.92 18.18
N SER A 35 -9.83 13.19 17.48
CA SER A 35 -10.27 12.38 16.34
C SER A 35 -9.24 12.33 15.22
N ALA A 36 -8.61 13.46 14.88
CA ALA A 36 -7.52 13.49 13.91
C ALA A 36 -6.31 12.68 14.39
N MET A 37 -5.90 12.78 15.66
CA MET A 37 -4.81 11.98 16.21
C MET A 37 -5.10 10.49 16.21
N VAL A 38 -6.31 10.07 16.56
CA VAL A 38 -6.73 8.66 16.52
C VAL A 38 -6.76 8.15 15.07
N PHE A 39 -7.25 8.95 14.13
CA PHE A 39 -7.27 8.60 12.71
C PHE A 39 -5.84 8.49 12.14
N THR A 40 -4.97 9.43 12.49
CA THR A 40 -3.55 9.40 12.15
C THR A 40 -2.86 8.19 12.79
N ALA A 41 -3.14 7.86 14.05
CA ALA A 41 -2.63 6.67 14.72
C ALA A 41 -3.10 5.37 14.05
N LEU A 42 -4.37 5.31 13.62
CA LEU A 42 -4.90 4.18 12.84
C LEU A 42 -4.21 4.02 11.48
N LEU A 43 -3.80 5.13 10.85
CA LEU A 43 -3.06 5.14 9.60
C LEU A 43 -1.55 4.87 9.76
N LEU A 44 -0.98 5.12 10.95
CA LEU A 44 0.42 4.83 11.31
C LEU A 44 0.61 3.45 11.95
N LEU A 45 -0.45 2.81 12.45
CA LEU A 45 -0.39 1.43 12.93
C LEU A 45 0.15 0.41 11.90
N PRO A 46 -0.19 0.49 10.60
CA PRO A 46 0.41 -0.37 9.58
C PRO A 46 1.91 -0.14 9.41
N THR A 47 2.39 1.10 9.56
CA THR A 47 3.82 1.46 9.36
C THR A 47 4.71 0.93 10.47
N LEU A 48 4.16 0.76 11.68
CA LEU A 48 4.83 0.08 12.79
C LEU A 48 4.79 -1.45 12.62
N ALA A 49 3.72 -2.01 12.05
CA ALA A 49 3.68 -3.44 11.68
C ALA A 49 4.66 -3.77 10.53
N PHE A 50 5.01 -2.77 9.70
CA PHE A 50 6.11 -2.89 8.75
C PHE A 50 7.49 -2.93 9.41
N ALA A 51 7.65 -2.71 10.73
CA ALA A 51 8.91 -2.93 11.45
C ALA A 51 9.28 -4.43 11.58
N GLN A 52 9.02 -5.20 10.52
CA GLN A 52 9.68 -6.46 10.23
C GLN A 52 11.19 -6.27 10.32
N SER A 53 11.87 -7.20 10.98
CA SER A 53 13.32 -7.17 11.12
C SER A 53 13.96 -7.08 9.71
N PRO A 54 15.10 -6.38 9.56
CA PRO A 54 15.75 -6.25 8.26
C PRO A 54 16.04 -7.61 7.60
N TRP A 55 16.22 -8.66 8.40
CA TRP A 55 16.41 -10.04 7.97
C TRP A 55 15.13 -10.70 7.43
N GLU A 56 13.97 -10.38 8.00
CA GLU A 56 12.67 -10.90 7.55
C GLU A 56 12.18 -10.18 6.28
N ARG A 57 12.46 -8.88 6.19
CA ARG A 57 12.31 -8.12 4.93
C ARG A 57 13.24 -8.65 3.83
N ALA A 58 14.49 -9.00 4.18
CA ALA A 58 15.43 -9.58 3.23
C ALA A 58 14.95 -10.97 2.76
N ALA A 59 14.51 -11.83 3.68
CA ALA A 59 13.99 -13.16 3.34
C ALA A 59 12.76 -13.09 2.42
N SER A 60 11.80 -12.22 2.72
CA SER A 60 10.61 -12.02 1.88
C SER A 60 10.93 -11.41 0.50
N ASN A 61 11.90 -10.49 0.42
CA ASN A 61 12.39 -10.00 -0.87
C ASN A 61 13.10 -11.10 -1.68
N LEU A 62 13.83 -11.99 -1.01
CA LEU A 62 14.52 -13.10 -1.66
C LEU A 62 13.51 -14.11 -2.22
N GLU A 63 12.49 -14.48 -1.44
CA GLU A 63 11.38 -15.32 -1.87
C GLU A 63 10.67 -14.74 -3.10
N ARG A 64 10.32 -13.45 -3.08
CA ARG A 64 9.71 -12.76 -4.23
C ARG A 64 10.61 -12.75 -5.47
N THR A 65 11.92 -12.60 -5.26
CA THR A 65 12.88 -12.62 -6.37
C THR A 65 12.95 -14.01 -6.99
N PHE A 66 13.01 -15.07 -6.17
CA PHE A 66 13.01 -16.46 -6.64
C PHE A 66 11.72 -16.86 -7.36
N THR A 67 10.57 -16.35 -6.90
CA THR A 67 9.26 -16.73 -7.44
C THR A 67 8.81 -15.91 -8.64
N GLY A 68 9.39 -14.74 -8.93
CA GLY A 68 8.97 -13.91 -10.06
C GLY A 68 10.05 -13.70 -11.13
N PRO A 69 10.92 -12.67 -11.00
CA PRO A 69 11.89 -12.33 -12.03
C PRO A 69 12.90 -13.45 -12.33
N LEU A 70 13.39 -14.12 -11.28
CA LEU A 70 14.40 -15.16 -11.43
C LEU A 70 13.80 -16.41 -12.10
N ALA A 71 12.59 -16.83 -11.69
CA ALA A 71 11.88 -17.95 -12.30
C ALA A 71 11.69 -17.77 -13.81
N ARG A 72 11.31 -16.56 -14.24
CA ARG A 72 11.11 -16.24 -15.66
C ARG A 72 12.41 -16.33 -16.47
N SER A 73 13.52 -15.87 -15.90
CA SER A 73 14.85 -15.99 -16.54
C SER A 73 15.31 -17.44 -16.64
N LEU A 74 15.11 -18.24 -15.59
CA LEU A 74 15.47 -19.66 -15.56
C LEU A 74 14.65 -20.48 -16.57
N ALA A 75 13.35 -20.21 -16.68
CA ALA A 75 12.48 -20.86 -17.67
C ALA A 75 12.97 -20.60 -19.10
N LEU A 76 13.32 -19.35 -19.42
CA LEU A 76 13.82 -18.97 -20.75
C LEU A 76 15.15 -19.66 -21.07
N VAL A 77 16.10 -19.66 -20.13
CA VAL A 77 17.41 -20.32 -20.30
C VAL A 77 17.24 -21.83 -20.47
N ALA A 78 16.36 -22.47 -19.69
CA ALA A 78 16.08 -23.90 -19.78
C ALA A 78 15.46 -24.28 -21.14
N ILE A 79 14.55 -23.48 -21.70
CA ILE A 79 13.97 -23.70 -23.02
C ILE A 79 15.04 -23.62 -24.12
N VAL A 80 15.90 -22.61 -24.06
CA VAL A 80 16.97 -22.41 -25.05
C VAL A 80 17.98 -23.56 -24.99
N ILE A 81 18.47 -23.91 -23.80
CA ILE A 81 19.44 -25.00 -23.63
C ILE A 81 18.81 -26.35 -23.98
N GLY A 82 17.57 -26.59 -23.54
CA GLY A 82 16.82 -27.81 -23.88
C GLY A 82 16.64 -27.98 -25.39
N GLY A 83 16.28 -26.90 -26.10
CA GLY A 83 16.14 -26.91 -27.57
C GLY A 83 17.47 -27.15 -28.29
N LEU A 84 18.54 -26.47 -27.88
CA LEU A 84 19.88 -26.66 -28.47
C LEU A 84 20.41 -28.08 -28.22
N MET A 85 20.27 -28.59 -27.00
CA MET A 85 20.72 -29.95 -26.64
C MET A 85 19.87 -31.03 -27.32
N PHE A 86 18.61 -30.74 -27.67
CA PHE A 86 17.78 -31.63 -28.48
C PHE A 86 18.23 -31.67 -29.94
N MET A 87 18.62 -30.51 -30.50
CA MET A 87 19.08 -30.42 -31.89
C MET A 87 20.45 -31.06 -32.11
N PHE A 88 21.37 -30.91 -31.15
CA PHE A 88 22.73 -31.48 -31.21
C PHE A 88 22.88 -32.78 -30.40
N GLY A 89 21.77 -33.36 -29.93
CA GLY A 89 21.77 -34.61 -29.18
C GLY A 89 21.84 -35.81 -30.13
N GLU A 90 23.04 -36.22 -30.52
CA GLU A 90 23.32 -37.36 -31.44
C GLU A 90 22.91 -38.76 -30.92
N GLY A 91 21.90 -38.84 -30.05
CA GLY A 91 21.26 -40.08 -29.62
C GLY A 91 21.70 -40.57 -28.23
N GLY A 92 20.72 -41.05 -27.46
CA GLY A 92 20.91 -41.58 -26.10
C GLY A 92 20.58 -40.60 -24.97
N ALA A 93 21.18 -40.82 -23.80
CA ALA A 93 20.87 -40.10 -22.55
C ALA A 93 20.88 -38.56 -22.69
N LYS A 94 21.70 -38.01 -23.59
CA LYS A 94 21.77 -36.55 -23.85
C LYS A 94 20.45 -35.96 -24.36
N ARG A 95 19.69 -36.71 -25.19
CA ARG A 95 18.36 -36.28 -25.69
C ARG A 95 17.27 -36.45 -24.63
N GLN A 96 17.45 -37.37 -23.68
CA GLN A 96 16.53 -37.54 -22.56
C GLN A 96 16.71 -36.45 -21.49
N ILE A 97 17.97 -36.09 -21.21
CA ILE A 97 18.30 -34.96 -20.33
C ILE A 97 17.78 -33.64 -20.91
N SER A 98 17.92 -33.43 -22.22
CA SER A 98 17.36 -32.23 -22.85
C SER A 98 15.84 -32.15 -22.74
N GLY A 99 15.14 -33.28 -22.84
CA GLY A 99 13.70 -33.35 -22.60
C GLY A 99 13.29 -32.97 -21.17
N ILE A 100 14.06 -33.40 -20.16
CA ILE A 100 13.80 -33.04 -18.75
C ILE A 100 14.05 -31.55 -18.52
N VAL A 101 15.13 -30.99 -19.06
CA VAL A 101 15.43 -29.56 -18.95
C VAL A 101 14.39 -28.71 -19.68
N PHE A 102 14.00 -29.11 -20.89
CA PHE A 102 12.97 -28.44 -21.67
C PHE A 102 11.60 -28.51 -20.98
N GLY A 103 11.20 -29.69 -20.50
CA GLY A 103 9.96 -29.89 -19.76
C GLY A 103 9.93 -29.11 -18.44
N GLY A 104 11.05 -29.10 -17.70
CA GLY A 104 11.19 -28.27 -16.50
C GLY A 104 11.06 -26.78 -16.79
N GLY A 105 11.67 -26.29 -17.87
CA GLY A 105 11.52 -24.90 -18.32
C GLY A 105 10.07 -24.53 -18.65
N LEU A 106 9.34 -25.40 -19.36
CA LEU A 106 7.93 -25.20 -19.67
C LEU A 106 7.03 -25.25 -18.43
N ALA A 107 7.30 -26.15 -17.48
CA ALA A 107 6.55 -26.22 -16.22
C ALA A 107 6.73 -24.95 -15.36
N LEU A 108 7.97 -24.46 -15.24
CA LEU A 108 8.26 -23.19 -14.56
C LEU A 108 7.58 -22.00 -15.26
N PHE A 109 7.55 -22.00 -16.60
CA PHE A 109 6.85 -20.98 -17.37
C PHE A 109 5.32 -21.02 -17.14
N ALA A 110 4.73 -22.21 -17.09
CA ALA A 110 3.31 -22.39 -16.80
C ALA A 110 2.95 -21.93 -15.38
N ALA A 111 3.80 -22.19 -14.38
CA ALA A 111 3.61 -21.68 -13.02
C ALA A 111 3.58 -20.14 -12.98
N GLN A 112 4.44 -19.48 -13.77
CA GLN A 112 4.40 -18.01 -13.89
C GLN A 112 3.14 -17.50 -14.59
N PHE A 113 2.66 -18.21 -15.62
CA PHE A 113 1.41 -17.86 -16.29
C PHE A 113 0.21 -17.98 -15.34
N LEU A 114 0.19 -19.02 -14.52
CA LEU A 114 -0.79 -19.21 -13.47
C LEU A 114 -0.75 -18.05 -12.47
N VAL A 115 0.42 -17.70 -11.91
CA VAL A 115 0.59 -16.55 -10.99
C VAL A 115 0.16 -15.22 -11.60
N TRP A 116 0.20 -15.07 -12.92
CA TRP A 116 -0.30 -13.88 -13.59
C TRP A 116 -1.83 -13.89 -13.78
N LEU A 117 -2.45 -15.07 -13.87
CA LEU A 117 -3.88 -15.23 -14.14
C LEU A 117 -4.76 -15.00 -12.91
N PHE A 118 -4.25 -15.26 -11.71
CA PHE A 118 -4.95 -15.12 -10.43
C PHE A 118 -4.34 -14.02 -9.55
#